data_AF-A0A3E0HF02-F1
#
_entry.id   AF-A0A3E0HF02-F1
#
_cell.length_a   1.000
_cell.length_b   1.000
_cell.length_c   1.000
_cell.angle_alpha   90.00
_cell.angle_beta   90.00
_cell.angle_gamma   90.00
#
_symmetry.space_group_name_H-M   'P 1'
#
loop_
_entity.id
_entity.type
_entity.pdbx_description
1 polymer ?
#
loop_
_entity_poly.entity_id
_entity_poly.type
_entity_poly.pdbx_seq_one_letter_code
_entity_poly.pdbx_strand_id
1 'polypeptide(L)'
;MPPFRLLEPALTVAEALLARGFLADVAAALPDERAAAARLNAALTGSLRLQRNPWRLAADGDLATAALGLALLVVVDGWRRLKRCEVCAAAFVDRTNGCSRRRCTVHRHLTRR
;
A
#
# COMPACT_ATOMS: atom_id res chain seq x y z
N MET A 1 1.30 -12.12 -10.28
CA MET A 1 0.96 -10.68 -10.32
C MET A 1 -0.47 -10.56 -9.80
N PRO A 2 -0.74 -9.73 -8.77
CA PRO A 2 -2.08 -9.60 -8.24
C PRO A 2 -3.02 -8.99 -9.30
N PRO A 3 -4.31 -9.35 -9.30
CA PRO A 3 -5.31 -8.69 -10.14
C PRO A 3 -5.55 -7.25 -9.65
N PHE A 4 -4.64 -6.33 -9.98
CA PHE A 4 -4.67 -4.93 -9.51
C PHE A 4 -6.01 -4.23 -9.73
N ARG A 5 -6.73 -4.56 -10.81
CA ARG A 5 -8.08 -4.03 -11.08
C ARG A 5 -9.07 -4.27 -9.93
N LEU A 6 -8.92 -5.35 -9.17
CA LEU A 6 -9.77 -5.65 -8.00
C LEU A 6 -9.40 -4.84 -6.76
N LEU A 7 -8.21 -4.22 -6.76
CA LEU A 7 -7.71 -3.38 -5.67
C LEU A 7 -8.01 -1.88 -5.93
N GLU A 8 -8.48 -1.55 -7.12
CA GLU A 8 -8.81 -0.17 -7.49
C GLU A 8 -10.24 0.19 -7.06
N PRO A 9 -10.49 1.46 -6.65
CA PRO A 9 -9.55 2.59 -6.65
C PRO A 9 -8.65 2.70 -5.40
N ALA A 10 -8.87 1.86 -4.39
CA ALA A 10 -8.24 2.00 -3.08
C ALA A 10 -6.70 1.96 -3.14
N LEU A 11 -6.14 1.12 -4.01
CA LEU A 11 -4.69 1.03 -4.18
C LEU A 11 -4.08 2.30 -4.80
N THR A 12 -4.77 2.94 -5.75
CA THR A 12 -4.35 4.24 -6.29
C THR A 12 -4.32 5.31 -5.20
N VAL A 13 -5.32 5.35 -4.32
CA VAL A 13 -5.34 6.26 -3.16
C VAL A 13 -4.17 5.96 -2.21
N ALA A 14 -3.88 4.68 -1.97
CA ALA A 14 -2.75 4.26 -1.16
C ALA A 14 -1.41 4.76 -1.70
N GLU A 15 -1.16 4.61 -2.99
CA GLU A 15 0.08 5.07 -3.62
C GLU A 15 0.25 6.60 -3.54
N ALA A 16 -0.84 7.35 -3.74
CA ALA A 16 -0.82 8.80 -3.61
C ALA A 16 -0.51 9.26 -2.18
N LEU A 17 -1.08 8.60 -1.17
CA LEU A 17 -0.80 8.92 0.24
C LEU A 17 0.60 8.48 0.68
N LEU A 18 1.08 7.33 0.23
CA LEU A 18 2.46 6.88 0.47
C LEU A 18 3.49 7.87 -0.10
N ALA A 19 3.24 8.40 -1.30
CA ALA A 19 4.11 9.40 -1.91
C ALA A 19 4.21 10.70 -1.09
N ARG A 20 3.21 10.98 -0.24
CA ARG A 20 3.15 12.11 0.69
C ARG A 20 3.63 11.76 2.10
N GLY A 21 4.08 10.53 2.33
CA GLY A 21 4.61 10.06 3.62
C GLY A 21 3.57 9.49 4.59
N PHE A 22 2.29 9.46 4.23
CA PHE A 22 1.27 8.78 5.04
C PHE A 22 1.46 7.26 4.94
N LEU A 23 1.14 6.54 6.03
CA LEU A 23 1.32 5.08 6.14
C LEU A 23 2.77 4.61 5.93
N ALA A 24 3.76 5.50 5.98
CA ALA A 24 5.18 5.15 5.84
C ALA A 24 5.67 4.27 7.00
N ASP A 25 5.06 4.41 8.17
CA ASP A 25 5.27 3.60 9.36
C ASP A 25 4.86 2.12 9.16
N VAL A 26 3.90 1.84 8.28
CA VAL A 26 3.55 0.47 7.88
C VAL A 26 4.74 -0.20 7.17
N ALA A 27 5.31 0.46 6.16
CA ALA A 27 6.47 -0.07 5.44
C ALA A 27 7.74 -0.09 6.31
N ALA A 28 7.89 0.85 7.24
CA ALA A 28 9.00 0.89 8.19
C ALA A 28 8.91 -0.19 9.27
N ALA A 29 7.74 -0.79 9.48
CA ALA A 29 7.56 -1.93 10.39
C ALA A 29 8.28 -3.19 9.90
N LEU A 30 8.36 -3.36 8.58
CA LEU A 30 8.84 -4.60 7.98
C LEU A 30 10.33 -4.79 8.31
N PRO A 31 10.75 -6.03 8.68
CA PRO A 31 10.04 -7.30 8.46
C PRO A 31 9.05 -7.72 9.56
N ASP A 32 8.76 -6.89 10.57
CA ASP A 32 7.73 -7.20 11.57
C ASP A 32 6.32 -7.02 10.98
N GLU A 33 5.82 -8.09 10.35
CA GLU A 33 4.48 -8.14 9.76
C GLU A 33 3.36 -7.94 10.78
N ARG A 34 3.58 -8.32 12.05
CA ARG A 34 2.59 -8.14 13.11
C ARG A 34 2.44 -6.67 13.48
N ALA A 35 3.56 -5.95 13.60
CA ALA A 35 3.54 -4.50 13.80
C ALA A 35 2.97 -3.76 12.57
N ALA A 36 3.30 -4.21 11.35
CA ALA A 36 2.74 -3.66 10.12
C ALA A 36 1.20 -3.83 10.07
N ALA A 37 0.73 -5.03 10.38
CA ALA A 37 -0.70 -5.35 10.45
C ALA A 37 -1.42 -4.53 11.52
N ALA A 38 -0.83 -4.36 12.70
CA ALA A 38 -1.41 -3.54 13.77
C ALA A 38 -1.62 -2.08 13.33
N ARG A 39 -0.67 -1.50 12.59
CA ARG A 39 -0.78 -0.14 12.03
C ARG A 39 -1.89 -0.03 10.99
N LEU A 40 -2.02 -1.00 10.08
CA LEU A 40 -3.13 -1.05 9.13
C LEU A 40 -4.48 -1.22 9.82
N ASN A 41 -4.58 -2.12 10.80
CA ASN A 41 -5.81 -2.35 11.56
C ASN A 41 -6.25 -1.10 12.31
N ALA A 42 -5.31 -0.35 12.90
CA ALA A 42 -5.62 0.92 13.54
C ALA A 42 -6.25 1.94 12.56
N ALA A 43 -5.73 2.02 11.33
CA ALA A 43 -6.28 2.90 10.30
C ALA A 43 -7.66 2.45 9.75
N LEU A 44 -8.02 1.17 9.93
CA LEU A 44 -9.27 0.57 9.45
C LEU A 44 -10.36 0.44 10.52
N THR A 45 -10.00 0.59 11.80
CA THR A 45 -10.93 0.36 12.90
C THR A 45 -12.08 1.36 12.84
N GLY A 46 -13.31 0.85 12.70
CA GLY A 46 -14.53 1.66 12.64
C GLY A 46 -14.76 2.42 11.32
N SER A 47 -13.91 2.24 10.30
CA SER A 47 -14.02 2.98 9.03
C SER A 47 -14.56 2.13 7.88
N LEU A 48 -14.63 0.80 8.04
CA LEU A 48 -15.04 -0.14 6.99
C LEU A 48 -16.56 -0.20 6.79
N ARG A 49 -16.98 -0.21 5.52
CA ARG A 49 -18.38 -0.37 5.10
C ARG A 49 -18.49 -1.35 3.94
N LEU A 50 -19.56 -2.13 3.93
CA LEU A 50 -19.94 -2.93 2.76
C LEU A 50 -20.84 -2.09 1.84
N GLN A 51 -20.42 -1.90 0.59
CA GLN A 51 -21.17 -1.14 -0.42
C GLN A 51 -21.70 -2.07 -1.52
N ARG A 52 -22.91 -1.80 -2.01
CA ARG A 52 -23.55 -2.53 -3.13
C ARG A 52 -23.41 -1.73 -4.44
N ASN A 53 -23.25 -2.44 -5.56
CA ASN A 53 -22.99 -2.00 -6.95
C ASN A 53 -21.54 -1.64 -7.36
N PRO A 54 -20.70 -2.65 -7.73
CA PRO A 54 -20.77 -4.06 -7.30
C PRO A 54 -20.46 -4.18 -5.80
N TRP A 55 -20.63 -5.38 -5.22
CA TRP A 55 -20.27 -5.61 -3.81
C TRP A 55 -18.77 -5.33 -3.60
N ARG A 56 -18.47 -4.42 -2.67
CA ARG A 56 -17.09 -4.10 -2.30
C ARG A 56 -17.00 -3.66 -0.86
N LEU A 57 -15.85 -3.92 -0.25
CA LEU A 57 -15.43 -3.19 0.93
C LEU A 57 -15.02 -1.77 0.53
N ALA A 58 -15.49 -0.80 1.27
CA ALA A 58 -15.07 0.59 1.19
C ALA A 58 -14.66 1.05 2.58
N ALA A 59 -13.92 2.15 2.64
CA ALA A 59 -13.55 2.79 3.89
C ALA A 59 -13.88 4.27 3.84
N ASP A 60 -14.28 4.84 4.98
CA ASP A 60 -14.59 6.26 5.08
C ASP A 60 -13.30 7.09 5.18
N GLY A 61 -13.12 8.01 4.23
CA GLY A 61 -11.98 8.92 4.18
C GLY A 61 -10.75 8.36 3.46
N ASP A 62 -9.87 9.27 3.03
CA ASP A 62 -8.73 8.93 2.19
C ASP A 62 -7.72 8.01 2.89
N LEU A 63 -7.42 8.26 4.17
CA LEU A 63 -6.44 7.47 4.92
C LEU A 63 -6.90 6.03 5.10
N ALA A 64 -8.17 5.83 5.47
CA ALA A 64 -8.73 4.50 5.62
C ALA A 64 -8.89 3.80 4.27
N THR A 65 -9.23 4.53 3.20
CA THR A 65 -9.27 4.00 1.83
C THR A 65 -7.89 3.53 1.37
N ALA A 66 -6.84 4.31 1.65
CA ALA A 66 -5.47 3.89 1.40
C ALA A 66 -5.07 2.65 2.22
N ALA A 67 -5.39 2.64 3.51
CA ALA A 67 -5.12 1.49 4.38
C ALA A 67 -5.85 0.22 3.88
N LEU A 68 -7.08 0.35 3.39
CA LEU A 68 -7.84 -0.74 2.77
C LEU A 68 -7.14 -1.23 1.50
N GLY A 69 -6.66 -0.32 0.65
CA GLY A 69 -5.89 -0.68 -0.54
C GLY A 69 -4.63 -1.49 -0.21
N LEU A 70 -3.89 -1.10 0.82
CA LEU A 70 -2.72 -1.85 1.30
C LEU A 70 -3.11 -3.19 1.94
N ALA A 71 -4.16 -3.23 2.76
CA ALA A 71 -4.63 -4.47 3.37
C ALA A 71 -5.06 -5.50 2.31
N LEU A 72 -5.83 -5.07 1.29
CA LEU A 72 -6.22 -5.95 0.18
C LEU A 72 -5.01 -6.41 -0.65
N LEU A 73 -4.02 -5.54 -0.86
CA LEU A 73 -2.76 -5.94 -1.51
C LEU A 73 -2.04 -7.03 -0.72
N VAL A 74 -1.95 -6.87 0.61
CA VAL A 74 -1.32 -7.85 1.51
C VAL A 74 -2.08 -9.18 1.51
N VAL A 75 -3.41 -9.15 1.51
CA VAL A 75 -4.24 -10.37 1.42
C VAL A 75 -3.96 -11.15 0.13
N VAL A 76 -3.79 -10.45 -1.00
CA VAL A 76 -3.65 -11.09 -2.31
C VAL A 76 -2.21 -11.50 -2.63
N ASP A 77 -1.21 -10.75 -2.18
CA ASP A 77 0.19 -10.92 -2.62
C ASP A 77 1.22 -10.87 -1.49
N GLY A 78 0.77 -10.77 -0.23
CA GLY A 78 1.62 -10.58 0.94
C GLY A 78 2.26 -9.19 0.99
N TRP A 79 3.24 -9.03 1.88
CA TRP A 79 3.91 -7.75 2.14
C TRP A 79 4.94 -7.34 1.09
N ARG A 80 5.37 -8.27 0.23
CA ARG A 80 6.53 -8.10 -0.66
C ARG A 80 6.48 -6.91 -1.62
N ARG A 81 5.28 -6.40 -1.91
CA ARG A 81 5.07 -5.24 -2.79
C ARG A 81 5.08 -3.91 -2.06
N LEU A 82 4.93 -3.89 -0.74
CA LEU A 82 5.10 -2.68 0.06
C LEU A 82 6.59 -2.55 0.41
N LYS A 83 7.24 -1.54 -0.16
CA LYS A 83 8.70 -1.38 -0.09
C LYS A 83 9.09 0.01 0.36
N ARG A 84 10.36 0.15 0.76
CA ARG A 84 11.00 1.44 1.02
C ARG A 84 12.03 1.74 -0.06
N CYS A 85 12.08 2.99 -0.49
CA CYS A 85 13.03 3.43 -1.51
C CYS A 85 14.47 3.31 -1.01
N GLU A 86 15.37 2.71 -1.78
CA GLU A 86 16.81 2.62 -1.45
C GLU A 86 17.52 3.99 -1.31
N VAL A 87 16.90 5.10 -1.75
CA VAL A 87 17.51 6.46 -1.79
C VAL A 87 16.97 7.36 -0.69
N CYS A 88 15.65 7.49 -0.57
CA CYS A 88 15.01 8.40 0.37
C CYS A 88 14.19 7.70 1.46
N ALA A 89 14.23 6.36 1.52
CA ALA A 89 13.46 5.54 2.44
C ALA A 89 11.92 5.68 2.39
N ALA A 90 11.39 6.49 1.46
CA ALA A 90 9.95 6.68 1.24
C ALA A 90 9.28 5.35 0.86
N ALA A 91 8.11 5.11 1.43
CA ALA A 91 7.32 3.92 1.16
C ALA A 91 6.67 3.98 -0.23
N PHE A 92 6.57 2.85 -0.91
CA PHE A 92 5.93 2.75 -2.23
C PHE A 92 5.41 1.33 -2.50
N VAL A 93 4.48 1.22 -3.44
CA VAL A 93 3.99 -0.06 -3.97
C VAL A 93 4.76 -0.46 -5.24
N ASP A 94 5.27 -1.68 -5.27
CA ASP A 94 5.89 -2.28 -6.44
C ASP A 94 4.87 -2.95 -7.36
N ARG A 95 4.49 -2.25 -8.42
CA ARG A 95 3.60 -2.78 -9.48
C ARG A 95 4.32 -3.63 -10.55
N THR A 96 5.65 -3.83 -10.48
CA THR A 96 6.36 -4.65 -11.49
C THR A 96 5.99 -6.13 -11.38
N ASN A 97 5.93 -6.84 -12.50
CA ASN A 97 5.53 -8.26 -12.54
C ASN A 97 6.37 -9.12 -11.59
N GLY A 98 7.70 -8.92 -11.62
CA GLY A 98 8.67 -9.67 -10.82
C GLY A 98 8.94 -9.12 -9.42
N CYS A 99 8.19 -8.12 -8.94
CA CYS A 99 8.49 -7.40 -7.69
C CYS A 99 9.97 -6.94 -7.64
N SER A 100 10.49 -6.40 -8.73
CA SER A 100 11.91 -6.06 -8.88
C SER A 100 12.22 -4.60 -8.61
N ARG A 101 11.21 -3.74 -8.44
CA ARG A 101 11.40 -2.32 -8.20
C ARG A 101 11.99 -2.08 -6.81
N ARG A 102 13.00 -1.21 -6.75
CA ARG A 102 13.72 -0.88 -5.51
C ARG A 102 13.65 0.61 -5.12
N ARG A 103 13.06 1.44 -5.98
CA ARG A 103 13.03 2.91 -5.85
C ARG A 103 11.62 3.45 -6.06
N CYS A 104 11.27 4.50 -5.31
CA CYS A 104 9.99 5.21 -5.46
C CYS A 104 9.88 5.89 -6.84
N THR A 105 8.74 6.48 -7.17
CA THR A 105 8.48 7.02 -8.53
C THR A 105 9.41 8.19 -8.85
N VAL A 106 9.77 8.98 -7.84
CA VAL A 106 10.72 10.09 -7.96
C VAL A 106 12.13 9.58 -8.30
N HIS A 107 12.58 8.50 -7.66
CA HIS A 107 13.96 8.00 -7.80
C HIS A 107 14.12 6.84 -8.81
N ARG A 108 13.04 6.40 -9.48
CA ARG A 108 13.09 5.21 -10.36
C ARG A 108 14.01 5.38 -11.58
N HIS A 109 14.24 6.63 -12.01
CA HIS A 109 15.05 6.97 -13.17
C HIS A 109 16.50 7.28 -12.83
N LEU A 110 16.83 7.44 -11.54
CA LEU A 110 18.23 7.57 -11.15
C LEU A 110 18.94 6.26 -11.53
N THR A 111 20.03 6.35 -12.28
CA THR A 111 20.89 5.21 -12.55
C THR A 111 21.60 4.78 -11.26
N ARG A 112 21.97 3.50 -11.17
CA ARG A 112 22.92 3.06 -10.13
C ARG A 112 24.29 3.60 -10.53
N ARG A 113 24.83 4.53 -9.74
CA ARG A 113 26.28 4.80 -9.76
C ARG A 113 26.97 3.69 -8.97
#